data_AF-A0A7D5CEC2-F1
#
_entry.id   AF-A0A7D5CEC2-F1
#
_cell.length_a   1.000
_cell.length_b   1.000
_cell.length_c   1.000
_cell.angle_alpha   90.00
_cell.angle_beta   90.00
_cell.angle_gamma   90.00
#
_symmetry.space_group_name_H-M   'P 1'
#
loop_
_entity.id
_entity.type
_entity.pdbx_description
1 polymer ?
#
loop_
_entity_poly.entity_id
_entity_poly.type
_entity_poly.pdbx_seq_one_letter_code
_entity_poly.pdbx_strand_id
1 'polypeptide(L)'
;MDLGSRDAFASMGTLGIEEEFYIVDADGRPTSGTDDLVYGRDPPSEVPEGFDHELFQCTIEAQTERIEDPADAEAALSTVREALVDHAAADGYRIAAAGLHPAAKWRELDHVEKPRYTAQLDRIQYPQHRNTTAGLHVHVGVDDADKAVWIANRLRWHCPVLLALSANSPFWNGFDTGLASARAKVFENLPNTGIPSAFDDFDAFQRYERRMVEQGSIADRGELWFDVRPHTGHGTVEVRAPDAQRDPAVTLALVEYVHALVLDYAERYADGESAPALRRELLDENKWRAIRHGHDASFVARSGEETIALGEVVDRECDRLGVSGIRDVYDAESGAKRQRRLREESGLDALCEDLTLSP
;
A
#
# COMPACT_ATOMS: atom_id res chain seq x y z
N MET A 1 13.16 -22.51 -2.74
CA MET A 1 13.24 -21.06 -2.48
C MET A 1 13.16 -20.41 -3.84
N ASP A 2 12.01 -19.81 -4.12
CA ASP A 2 11.74 -19.21 -5.41
C ASP A 2 12.31 -17.79 -5.40
N LEU A 3 13.58 -17.65 -5.77
CA LEU A 3 14.22 -16.35 -5.95
C LEU A 3 13.77 -15.78 -7.29
N GLY A 4 13.65 -14.45 -7.38
CA GLY A 4 13.24 -13.85 -8.64
C GLY A 4 14.35 -13.84 -9.68
N SER A 5 13.93 -13.76 -10.95
CA SER A 5 14.84 -13.69 -12.10
C SER A 5 14.80 -12.30 -12.73
N ARG A 6 15.92 -11.94 -13.36
CA ARG A 6 15.98 -10.82 -14.29
C ARG A 6 14.96 -10.97 -15.42
N ASP A 7 14.66 -12.22 -15.81
CA ASP A 7 13.73 -12.54 -16.90
C ASP A 7 12.26 -12.19 -16.58
N ALA A 8 11.92 -11.96 -15.31
CA ALA A 8 10.57 -11.51 -14.95
C ALA A 8 10.27 -10.10 -15.50
N PHE A 9 11.30 -9.25 -15.64
CA PHE A 9 11.19 -7.87 -16.10
C PHE A 9 11.10 -7.82 -17.63
N ALA A 10 9.92 -8.13 -18.17
CA ALA A 10 9.72 -8.34 -19.61
C ALA A 10 8.61 -7.49 -20.23
N SER A 11 7.86 -6.72 -19.44
CA SER A 11 6.70 -5.95 -19.94
C SER A 11 6.68 -4.57 -19.29
N MET A 12 6.73 -3.52 -20.10
CA MET A 12 6.67 -2.14 -19.63
C MET A 12 5.23 -1.65 -19.53
N GLY A 13 4.87 -1.03 -18.41
CA GLY A 13 3.65 -0.22 -18.30
C GLY A 13 2.36 -0.97 -17.97
N THR A 14 2.40 -2.29 -17.81
CA THR A 14 1.24 -3.05 -17.28
C THR A 14 0.98 -2.72 -15.82
N LEU A 15 -0.24 -2.93 -15.35
CA LEU A 15 -0.65 -2.62 -13.99
C LEU A 15 -1.12 -3.86 -13.22
N GLY A 16 -0.94 -3.82 -11.91
CA GLY A 16 -1.61 -4.67 -10.94
C GLY A 16 -1.92 -3.85 -9.69
N ILE A 17 -3.12 -4.01 -9.15
CA ILE A 17 -3.59 -3.27 -7.98
C ILE A 17 -3.97 -4.30 -6.91
N GLU A 18 -3.38 -4.18 -5.73
CA GLU A 18 -3.72 -4.98 -4.55
C GLU A 18 -4.27 -4.06 -3.47
N GLU A 19 -5.42 -4.42 -2.90
CA GLU A 19 -6.06 -3.68 -1.81
C GLU A 19 -6.38 -4.61 -0.65
N GLU A 20 -5.94 -4.21 0.54
CA GLU A 20 -6.26 -4.87 1.79
C GLU A 20 -7.47 -4.16 2.44
N PHE A 21 -8.43 -4.93 2.93
CA PHE A 21 -9.66 -4.45 3.56
C PHE A 21 -9.92 -5.12 4.90
N TYR A 22 -10.85 -4.55 5.67
CA TYR A 22 -11.40 -5.20 6.85
C TYR A 22 -12.73 -5.87 6.53
N ILE A 23 -12.87 -7.13 6.94
CA ILE A 23 -14.15 -7.79 7.10
C ILE A 23 -14.79 -7.26 8.37
N VAL A 24 -16.01 -6.73 8.25
CA VAL A 24 -16.73 -6.12 9.36
C VAL A 24 -18.14 -6.66 9.51
N ASP A 25 -18.67 -6.58 10.73
CA ASP A 25 -20.04 -6.96 11.05
C ASP A 25 -21.08 -5.93 10.56
N ALA A 26 -22.35 -6.18 10.88
CA ALA A 26 -23.46 -5.29 10.56
C ALA A 26 -23.37 -3.89 11.21
N ASP A 27 -22.54 -3.72 12.25
CA ASP A 27 -22.28 -2.44 12.90
C ASP A 27 -20.91 -1.84 12.51
N GLY A 28 -20.21 -2.47 11.54
CA GLY A 28 -18.99 -1.95 10.94
C GLY A 28 -17.77 -2.17 11.82
N ARG A 29 -17.79 -3.19 12.69
CA ARG A 29 -16.66 -3.55 13.55
C ARG A 29 -15.90 -4.74 12.96
N PRO A 30 -14.55 -4.77 13.04
CA PRO A 30 -13.78 -5.88 12.51
C PRO A 30 -14.22 -7.21 13.12
N THR A 31 -14.46 -8.19 12.27
CA THR A 31 -14.89 -9.53 12.66
C THR A 31 -14.12 -10.57 11.84
N SER A 32 -13.87 -11.72 12.44
CA SER A 32 -13.23 -12.85 11.78
C SER A 32 -14.17 -13.39 10.69
N GLY A 33 -13.68 -13.48 9.45
CA GLY A 33 -14.48 -13.96 8.31
C GLY A 33 -13.66 -14.60 7.18
N THR A 34 -12.32 -14.62 7.27
CA THR A 34 -11.48 -15.28 6.24
C THR A 34 -11.81 -16.76 6.07
N ASP A 35 -12.25 -17.44 7.13
CA ASP A 35 -12.61 -18.87 7.04
C ASP A 35 -13.80 -19.09 6.11
N ASP A 36 -14.75 -18.16 6.08
CA ASP A 36 -15.92 -18.21 5.19
C ASP A 36 -15.57 -17.68 3.80
N LEU A 37 -14.94 -16.49 3.74
CA LEU A 37 -14.76 -15.74 2.49
C LEU A 37 -13.60 -16.25 1.62
N VAL A 38 -12.59 -16.90 2.22
CA VAL A 38 -11.39 -17.37 1.51
C VAL A 38 -11.36 -18.90 1.39
N TYR A 39 -11.79 -19.66 2.41
CA TYR A 39 -11.73 -21.13 2.39
C TYR A 39 -13.08 -21.82 2.28
N GLY A 40 -14.13 -21.18 2.78
CA GLY A 40 -15.46 -21.77 2.92
C GLY A 40 -16.28 -21.75 1.64
N ARG A 41 -15.88 -20.95 0.65
CA ARG A 41 -16.65 -20.71 -0.57
C ARG A 41 -15.77 -20.70 -1.80
N ASP A 42 -16.32 -21.19 -2.91
CA ASP A 42 -15.70 -21.04 -4.22
C ASP A 42 -15.58 -19.55 -4.56
N PRO A 43 -14.47 -19.13 -5.18
CA PRO A 43 -14.27 -17.75 -5.54
C PRO A 43 -15.31 -17.27 -6.57
N PRO A 44 -15.68 -15.98 -6.57
CA PRO A 44 -16.56 -15.42 -7.58
C PRO A 44 -15.92 -15.56 -8.97
N SER A 45 -16.74 -15.69 -10.02
CA SER A 45 -16.24 -15.90 -11.38
C SER A 45 -15.39 -14.75 -11.92
N GLU A 46 -15.63 -13.55 -11.40
CA GLU A 46 -14.96 -12.30 -11.67
C GLU A 46 -13.56 -12.26 -11.07
N VAL A 47 -13.30 -13.05 -10.01
CA VAL A 47 -12.00 -13.15 -9.32
C VAL A 47 -11.67 -14.64 -9.16
N PRO A 48 -11.35 -15.35 -10.25
CA PRO A 48 -11.27 -16.82 -10.26
C PRO A 48 -10.14 -17.38 -9.39
N GLU A 49 -9.09 -16.60 -9.13
CA GLU A 49 -8.01 -16.95 -8.19
C GLU A 49 -8.44 -16.79 -6.72
N GLY A 50 -9.57 -16.13 -6.48
CA GLY A 50 -10.11 -15.81 -5.17
C GLY A 50 -9.45 -14.63 -4.48
N PHE A 51 -9.89 -14.39 -3.26
CA PHE A 51 -9.31 -13.39 -2.36
C PHE A 51 -8.24 -14.05 -1.49
N ASP A 52 -7.22 -13.29 -1.09
CA ASP A 52 -6.24 -13.75 -0.11
C ASP A 52 -6.56 -13.18 1.28
N HIS A 53 -5.74 -13.52 2.26
CA HIS A 53 -5.92 -13.19 3.67
C HIS A 53 -4.59 -12.81 4.29
N GLU A 54 -4.67 -11.88 5.23
CA GLU A 54 -3.54 -11.49 6.04
C GLU A 54 -3.48 -12.27 7.36
N LEU A 55 -2.54 -11.91 8.24
CA LEU A 55 -2.39 -12.53 9.55
C LEU A 55 -3.70 -12.56 10.38
N PHE A 56 -4.45 -11.46 10.35
CA PHE A 56 -5.70 -11.33 11.11
C PHE A 56 -6.88 -11.86 10.30
N GLN A 57 -7.73 -12.67 10.92
CA GLN A 57 -8.91 -13.26 10.25
C GLN A 57 -9.97 -12.23 9.85
N CYS A 58 -9.82 -10.97 10.25
CA CYS A 58 -10.66 -9.85 9.84
C CYS A 58 -10.07 -9.05 8.67
N THR A 59 -8.95 -9.47 8.08
CA THR A 59 -8.32 -8.76 6.97
C THR A 59 -8.31 -9.62 5.71
N ILE A 60 -8.80 -9.06 4.62
CA ILE A 60 -8.95 -9.72 3.32
C ILE A 60 -8.21 -8.90 2.27
N GLU A 61 -7.52 -9.58 1.36
CA GLU A 61 -6.81 -8.96 0.25
C GLU A 61 -7.51 -9.27 -1.06
N ALA A 62 -7.71 -8.23 -1.87
CA ALA A 62 -8.25 -8.35 -3.22
C ALA A 62 -7.26 -7.77 -4.21
N GLN A 63 -7.06 -8.47 -5.32
CA GLN A 63 -6.10 -8.08 -6.35
C GLN A 63 -6.76 -8.12 -7.72
N THR A 64 -6.38 -7.20 -8.59
CA THR A 64 -6.74 -7.27 -10.01
C THR A 64 -5.91 -8.34 -10.69
N GLU A 65 -6.46 -8.94 -11.75
CA GLU A 65 -5.59 -9.57 -12.75
C GLU A 65 -4.61 -8.54 -13.33
N ARG A 66 -3.59 -9.02 -14.05
CA ARG A 66 -2.68 -8.14 -14.77
C ARG A 66 -3.45 -7.31 -15.80
N ILE A 67 -3.45 -6.00 -15.60
CA ILE A 67 -4.06 -5.00 -16.49
C ILE A 67 -3.04 -4.65 -17.58
N GLU A 68 -3.34 -5.00 -18.83
CA GLU A 68 -2.44 -4.72 -19.96
C GLU A 68 -2.50 -3.26 -20.40
N ASP A 69 -3.70 -2.66 -20.43
CA ASP A 69 -3.90 -1.25 -20.74
C ASP A 69 -4.35 -0.49 -19.48
N PRO A 70 -3.56 0.48 -18.98
CA PRO A 70 -3.94 1.32 -17.84
C PRO A 70 -5.30 2.00 -17.95
N ALA A 71 -5.82 2.21 -19.16
CA ALA A 71 -7.18 2.74 -19.35
C ALA A 71 -8.27 1.81 -18.79
N ASP A 72 -8.00 0.51 -18.63
CA ASP A 72 -8.93 -0.48 -18.09
C ASP A 72 -8.89 -0.56 -16.55
N ALA A 73 -8.02 0.21 -15.88
CA ALA A 73 -7.82 0.11 -14.43
C ALA A 73 -9.10 0.39 -13.61
N GLU A 74 -9.92 1.36 -14.01
CA GLU A 74 -11.18 1.68 -13.34
C GLU A 74 -12.17 0.50 -13.40
N ALA A 75 -12.29 -0.12 -14.57
CA ALA A 75 -13.20 -1.25 -14.78
C ALA A 75 -12.72 -2.48 -14.00
N ALA A 76 -11.41 -2.77 -14.04
CA ALA A 76 -10.82 -3.89 -13.31
C ALA A 76 -10.97 -3.72 -11.78
N LEU A 77 -10.68 -2.52 -11.26
CA LEU A 77 -10.81 -2.21 -9.84
C LEU A 77 -12.26 -2.34 -9.36
N SER A 78 -13.21 -1.76 -10.11
CA SER A 78 -14.63 -1.82 -9.78
C SER A 78 -15.14 -3.26 -9.78
N THR A 79 -14.76 -4.05 -10.78
CA THR A 79 -15.13 -5.48 -10.88
C THR A 79 -14.70 -6.26 -9.64
N VAL A 80 -13.44 -6.10 -9.20
CA VAL A 80 -12.90 -6.81 -8.03
C VAL A 80 -13.58 -6.35 -6.74
N ARG A 81 -13.79 -5.03 -6.56
CA ARG A 81 -14.44 -4.48 -5.37
C ARG A 81 -15.91 -4.89 -5.27
N GLU A 82 -16.66 -4.82 -6.36
CA GLU A 82 -18.07 -5.26 -6.43
C GLU A 82 -18.17 -6.75 -6.09
N ALA A 83 -17.33 -7.58 -6.72
CA ALA A 83 -17.29 -9.01 -6.44
C ALA A 83 -16.96 -9.30 -4.96
N LEU A 84 -16.04 -8.56 -4.35
CA LEU A 84 -15.70 -8.71 -2.93
C LEU A 84 -16.88 -8.33 -2.03
N VAL A 85 -17.55 -7.20 -2.30
CA VAL A 85 -18.69 -6.73 -1.51
C VAL A 85 -19.86 -7.72 -1.60
N ASP A 86 -20.20 -8.18 -2.80
CA ASP A 86 -21.28 -9.13 -3.02
C ASP A 86 -20.97 -10.51 -2.40
N HIS A 87 -19.73 -10.97 -2.52
CA HIS A 87 -19.27 -12.21 -1.90
C HIS A 87 -19.36 -12.15 -0.38
N ALA A 88 -18.91 -11.05 0.23
CA ALA A 88 -18.99 -10.84 1.67
C ALA A 88 -20.44 -10.74 2.17
N ALA A 89 -21.30 -10.01 1.44
CA ALA A 89 -22.70 -9.82 1.81
C ALA A 89 -23.50 -11.14 1.84
N ALA A 90 -23.13 -12.11 0.99
CA ALA A 90 -23.79 -13.40 0.93
C ALA A 90 -23.62 -14.24 2.21
N ASP A 91 -22.61 -13.94 3.03
CA ASP A 91 -22.35 -14.57 4.34
C ASP A 91 -22.65 -13.61 5.53
N GLY A 92 -23.30 -12.48 5.25
CA GLY A 92 -23.73 -11.50 6.25
C GLY A 92 -22.63 -10.54 6.73
N TYR A 93 -21.48 -10.54 6.05
CA TYR A 93 -20.39 -9.59 6.30
C TYR A 93 -20.56 -8.32 5.48
N ARG A 94 -19.84 -7.27 5.90
CA ARG A 94 -19.59 -6.07 5.11
C ARG A 94 -18.08 -5.86 4.99
N ILE A 95 -17.66 -4.95 4.11
CA ILE A 95 -16.25 -4.64 3.86
C ILE A 95 -15.99 -3.18 4.19
N ALA A 96 -14.92 -2.89 4.92
CA ALA A 96 -14.49 -1.53 5.25
C ALA A 96 -13.04 -1.29 4.85
N ALA A 97 -12.73 -0.04 4.48
CA ALA A 97 -11.40 0.34 3.98
C ALA A 97 -10.81 1.49 4.80
N ALA A 98 -9.67 1.25 5.42
CA ALA A 98 -8.86 2.26 6.11
C ALA A 98 -7.44 1.72 6.27
N GLY A 99 -6.45 2.59 6.53
CA GLY A 99 -5.10 2.08 6.85
C GLY A 99 -5.04 1.33 8.19
N LEU A 100 -5.86 1.77 9.14
CA LEU A 100 -6.14 1.14 10.43
C LEU A 100 -7.61 1.36 10.75
N HIS A 101 -8.34 0.28 11.01
CA HIS A 101 -9.73 0.40 11.41
C HIS A 101 -9.85 1.04 12.81
N PRO A 102 -10.65 2.10 13.01
CA PRO A 102 -10.70 2.85 14.28
C PRO A 102 -11.22 2.02 15.46
N ALA A 103 -12.07 1.03 15.19
CA ALA A 103 -12.57 0.09 16.19
C ALA A 103 -11.70 -1.17 16.39
N ALA A 104 -10.67 -1.39 15.56
CA ALA A 104 -9.81 -2.57 15.70
C ALA A 104 -9.02 -2.52 17.00
N LYS A 105 -9.09 -3.63 17.76
CA LYS A 105 -8.28 -3.85 18.95
C LYS A 105 -7.57 -5.19 18.80
N TRP A 106 -6.31 -5.15 18.40
CA TRP A 106 -5.55 -6.34 18.00
C TRP A 106 -5.55 -7.48 19.04
N ARG A 107 -5.67 -7.18 20.35
CA ARG A 107 -5.73 -8.20 21.42
C ARG A 107 -7.03 -8.99 21.46
N GLU A 108 -8.08 -8.47 20.83
CA GLU A 108 -9.42 -9.05 20.79
C GLU A 108 -9.70 -9.72 19.42
N LEU A 109 -8.76 -9.65 18.47
CA LEU A 109 -8.92 -10.16 17.11
C LEU A 109 -8.17 -11.48 16.92
N ASP A 110 -8.73 -12.37 16.11
CA ASP A 110 -8.17 -13.69 15.85
C ASP A 110 -7.08 -13.66 14.77
N HIS A 111 -6.08 -14.51 14.94
CA HIS A 111 -5.07 -14.77 13.93
C HIS A 111 -5.41 -16.03 13.13
N VAL A 112 -4.97 -16.07 11.88
CA VAL A 112 -5.06 -17.26 11.03
C VAL A 112 -4.11 -18.35 11.52
N GLU A 113 -4.62 -19.56 11.77
CA GLU A 113 -3.86 -20.71 12.28
C GLU A 113 -3.12 -21.50 11.18
N LYS A 114 -2.44 -20.81 10.25
CA LYS A 114 -1.64 -21.46 9.19
C LYS A 114 -0.16 -21.53 9.56
N PRO A 115 0.58 -22.60 9.15
CA PRO A 115 1.99 -22.77 9.49
C PRO A 115 2.89 -21.56 9.17
N ARG A 116 2.63 -20.87 8.05
CA ARG A 116 3.37 -19.66 7.64
C ARG A 116 3.24 -18.55 8.69
N TYR A 117 2.01 -18.23 9.11
CA TYR A 117 1.75 -17.17 10.09
C TYR A 117 2.21 -17.55 11.49
N THR A 118 2.06 -18.81 11.90
CA THR A 118 2.60 -19.29 13.18
C THR A 118 4.12 -19.12 13.24
N ALA A 119 4.83 -19.47 12.17
CA ALA A 119 6.28 -19.27 12.09
C ALA A 119 6.67 -17.78 12.09
N GLN A 120 5.88 -16.93 11.44
CA GLN A 120 6.10 -15.49 11.41
C GLN A 120 5.87 -14.83 12.78
N LEU A 121 4.80 -15.21 13.48
CA LEU A 121 4.51 -14.78 14.86
C LEU A 121 5.64 -15.19 15.80
N ASP A 122 6.13 -16.43 15.70
CA ASP A 122 7.24 -16.90 16.53
C ASP A 122 8.55 -16.14 16.26
N ARG A 123 8.85 -15.84 14.99
CA ARG A 123 10.08 -15.12 14.62
C ARG A 123 10.04 -13.63 14.96
N ILE A 124 8.93 -12.96 14.68
CA ILE A 124 8.84 -11.48 14.76
C ILE A 124 8.30 -11.03 16.12
N GLN A 125 7.50 -11.85 16.79
CA GLN A 125 6.94 -11.58 18.12
C GLN A 125 6.09 -10.29 18.12
N TYR A 126 6.19 -9.50 19.19
CA TYR A 126 5.27 -8.43 19.55
C TYR A 126 4.89 -7.47 18.41
N PRO A 127 5.79 -7.03 17.51
CA PRO A 127 5.41 -6.24 16.34
C PRO A 127 4.37 -6.91 15.44
N GLN A 128 4.50 -8.21 15.17
CA GLN A 128 3.60 -8.95 14.29
C GLN A 128 2.23 -9.17 14.93
N HIS A 129 2.19 -9.45 16.24
CA HIS A 129 0.94 -9.62 17.00
C HIS A 129 0.01 -8.39 16.99
N ARG A 130 0.47 -7.22 16.52
CA ARG A 130 -0.32 -5.99 16.46
C ARG A 130 -0.46 -5.42 15.05
N ASN A 131 -0.06 -6.18 14.03
CA ASN A 131 -0.04 -5.72 12.64
C ASN A 131 -1.41 -5.84 11.97
N THR A 132 -2.38 -5.08 12.44
CA THR A 132 -3.74 -5.04 11.87
C THR A 132 -3.83 -4.06 10.70
N THR A 133 -2.80 -3.93 9.87
CA THR A 133 -2.72 -2.87 8.85
C THR A 133 -3.43 -3.27 7.55
N ALA A 134 -3.94 -2.29 6.82
CA ALA A 134 -4.49 -2.48 5.48
C ALA A 134 -3.90 -1.43 4.51
N GLY A 135 -3.30 -1.86 3.41
CA GLY A 135 -2.61 -1.03 2.41
C GLY A 135 -3.25 -1.04 1.02
N LEU A 136 -2.70 -0.17 0.19
CA LEU A 136 -2.82 -0.23 -1.27
C LEU A 136 -1.43 -0.49 -1.84
N HIS A 137 -1.29 -1.53 -2.66
CA HIS A 137 -0.09 -1.79 -3.43
C HIS A 137 -0.34 -1.58 -4.91
N VAL A 138 0.58 -0.88 -5.57
CA VAL A 138 0.52 -0.61 -7.01
C VAL A 138 1.75 -1.22 -7.65
N HIS A 139 1.52 -2.16 -8.56
CA HIS A 139 2.53 -2.79 -9.38
C HIS A 139 2.52 -2.18 -10.77
N VAL A 140 3.68 -1.72 -11.24
CA VAL A 140 3.87 -1.27 -12.62
C VAL A 140 4.93 -2.13 -13.28
N GLY A 141 4.60 -2.76 -14.41
CA GLY A 141 5.52 -3.59 -15.19
C GLY A 141 6.72 -2.78 -15.69
N VAL A 142 7.91 -3.38 -15.58
CA VAL A 142 9.14 -2.83 -16.14
C VAL A 142 9.85 -3.91 -16.97
N ASP A 143 10.37 -3.53 -18.13
CA ASP A 143 10.98 -4.40 -19.14
C ASP A 143 12.51 -4.56 -19.01
N ASP A 144 13.09 -4.07 -17.91
CA ASP A 144 14.51 -4.20 -17.60
C ASP A 144 14.71 -4.18 -16.08
N ALA A 145 15.48 -5.13 -15.56
CA ALA A 145 15.64 -5.29 -14.12
C ALA A 145 16.53 -4.20 -13.48
N ASP A 146 17.56 -3.72 -14.16
CA ASP A 146 18.39 -2.61 -13.66
C ASP A 146 17.62 -1.29 -13.73
N LYS A 147 16.81 -1.11 -14.78
CA LYS A 147 15.82 -0.03 -14.88
C LYS A 147 14.85 -0.07 -13.70
N ALA A 148 14.32 -1.24 -13.33
CA ALA A 148 13.40 -1.35 -12.18
C ALA A 148 14.05 -0.92 -10.86
N VAL A 149 15.30 -1.33 -10.60
CA VAL A 149 16.06 -0.87 -9.41
C VAL A 149 16.30 0.64 -9.47
N TRP A 150 16.67 1.16 -10.63
CA TRP A 150 16.88 2.58 -10.83
C TRP A 150 15.61 3.38 -10.54
N ILE A 151 14.45 2.96 -11.08
CA ILE A 151 13.15 3.59 -10.84
C ILE A 151 12.79 3.52 -9.36
N ALA A 152 12.87 2.34 -8.73
CA ALA A 152 12.57 2.16 -7.30
C ALA A 152 13.41 3.09 -6.42
N ASN A 153 14.70 3.29 -6.74
CA ASN A 153 15.56 4.21 -6.02
C ASN A 153 15.08 5.68 -6.06
N ARG A 154 14.42 6.12 -7.14
CA ARG A 154 13.86 7.48 -7.26
C ARG A 154 12.50 7.59 -6.57
N LEU A 155 11.66 6.57 -6.69
CA LEU A 155 10.35 6.52 -6.06
C LEU A 155 10.41 6.59 -4.53
N ARG A 156 11.54 6.27 -3.89
CA ARG A 156 11.72 6.48 -2.45
C ARG A 156 11.42 7.90 -1.96
N TRP A 157 11.67 8.93 -2.78
CA TRP A 157 11.30 10.31 -2.42
C TRP A 157 9.79 10.57 -2.56
N HIS A 158 9.13 9.82 -3.44
CA HIS A 158 7.70 9.89 -3.71
C HIS A 158 6.84 9.06 -2.74
N CYS A 159 7.40 8.04 -2.09
CA CYS A 159 6.69 7.26 -1.07
C CYS A 159 6.07 8.15 0.03
N PRO A 160 6.78 9.13 0.62
CA PRO A 160 6.17 10.10 1.54
C PRO A 160 5.06 10.96 0.92
N VAL A 161 5.16 11.34 -0.35
CA VAL A 161 4.13 12.13 -1.05
C VAL A 161 2.85 11.32 -1.19
N LEU A 162 2.97 10.08 -1.67
CA LEU A 162 1.88 9.11 -1.79
C LEU A 162 1.24 8.80 -0.43
N LEU A 163 2.06 8.59 0.61
CA LEU A 163 1.58 8.37 1.98
C LEU A 163 0.83 9.59 2.53
N ALA A 164 1.30 10.80 2.25
CA ALA A 164 0.64 12.03 2.69
C ALA A 164 -0.73 12.19 2.04
N LEU A 165 -0.83 11.97 0.72
CA LEU A 165 -2.08 12.05 -0.05
C LEU A 165 -3.10 10.99 0.40
N SER A 166 -2.63 9.77 0.65
CA SER A 166 -3.45 8.60 1.01
C SER A 166 -3.73 8.48 2.52
N ALA A 167 -3.23 9.37 3.37
CA ALA A 167 -3.33 9.20 4.83
C ALA A 167 -4.79 9.02 5.31
N ASN A 168 -5.11 7.81 5.77
CA ASN A 168 -6.46 7.34 6.06
C ASN A 168 -6.50 6.43 7.30
N SER A 169 -5.67 6.72 8.31
CA SER A 169 -5.56 5.89 9.51
C SER A 169 -5.16 6.64 10.79
N PRO A 170 -5.91 7.67 11.23
CA PRO A 170 -5.55 8.47 12.39
C PRO A 170 -5.72 7.77 13.75
N PHE A 171 -6.51 6.68 13.81
CA PHE A 171 -6.84 5.97 15.05
C PHE A 171 -6.09 4.65 15.18
N TRP A 172 -5.73 4.27 16.42
CA TRP A 172 -5.20 2.94 16.74
C TRP A 172 -5.72 2.48 18.11
N ASN A 173 -6.34 1.30 18.18
CA ASN A 173 -7.03 0.78 19.38
C ASN A 173 -8.06 1.75 19.97
N GLY A 174 -8.80 2.48 19.13
CA GLY A 174 -9.81 3.44 19.56
C GLY A 174 -9.29 4.81 20.01
N PHE A 175 -7.98 5.07 19.94
CA PHE A 175 -7.37 6.35 20.33
C PHE A 175 -6.93 7.13 19.10
N ASP A 176 -7.19 8.45 19.07
CA ASP A 176 -6.55 9.33 18.10
C ASP A 176 -5.06 9.40 18.44
N THR A 177 -4.23 8.99 17.48
CA THR A 177 -2.78 8.89 17.64
C THR A 177 -2.08 10.24 17.50
N GLY A 178 -2.78 11.25 16.96
CA GLY A 178 -2.19 12.51 16.50
C GLY A 178 -1.42 12.37 15.17
N LEU A 179 -1.43 11.20 14.53
CA LEU A 179 -0.83 10.95 13.21
C LEU A 179 -1.92 10.99 12.13
N ALA A 180 -1.58 11.35 10.90
CA ALA A 180 -2.48 11.24 9.75
C ALA A 180 -2.54 9.78 9.25
N SER A 181 -1.39 9.10 9.20
CA SER A 181 -1.32 7.64 8.96
C SER A 181 -0.56 6.97 10.12
N ALA A 182 -1.30 6.41 11.07
CA ALA A 182 -0.71 5.56 12.10
C ALA A 182 -0.37 4.17 11.56
N ARG A 183 -1.00 3.72 10.47
CA ARG A 183 -0.68 2.46 9.76
C ARG A 183 0.82 2.36 9.52
N ALA A 184 1.40 3.39 8.90
CA ALA A 184 2.81 3.39 8.54
C ALA A 184 3.72 3.17 9.77
N LYS A 185 3.39 3.73 10.94
CA LYS A 185 4.16 3.50 12.18
C LYS A 185 3.92 2.14 12.80
N VAL A 186 2.70 1.61 12.75
CA VAL A 186 2.42 0.25 13.22
C VAL A 186 3.23 -0.75 12.38
N PHE A 187 3.17 -0.61 11.06
CA PHE A 187 3.87 -1.46 10.09
C PHE A 187 5.40 -1.35 10.21
N GLU A 188 5.96 -0.14 10.35
CA GLU A 188 7.42 0.07 10.50
C GLU A 188 8.08 -0.60 11.71
N ASN A 189 7.30 -1.15 12.64
CA ASN A 189 7.86 -1.94 13.73
C ASN A 189 8.21 -3.36 13.32
N LEU A 190 7.77 -3.83 12.16
CA LEU A 190 8.19 -5.11 11.59
C LEU A 190 9.61 -4.99 11.01
N PRO A 191 10.42 -6.07 11.03
CA PRO A 191 11.70 -6.09 10.32
C PRO A 191 11.49 -5.90 8.82
N ASN A 192 12.52 -5.42 8.11
CA ASN A 192 12.53 -5.30 6.64
C ASN A 192 11.45 -4.37 6.05
N THR A 193 11.01 -3.38 6.82
CA THR A 193 10.01 -2.38 6.39
C THR A 193 10.60 -1.01 6.12
N GLY A 194 9.77 -0.13 5.56
CA GLY A 194 10.05 1.28 5.39
C GLY A 194 10.83 1.59 4.12
N ILE A 195 11.42 2.79 4.05
CA ILE A 195 12.16 3.23 2.87
C ILE A 195 13.50 2.46 2.81
N PRO A 196 13.78 1.72 1.72
CA PRO A 196 15.03 1.00 1.59
C PRO A 196 16.22 1.93 1.31
N SER A 197 17.42 1.46 1.64
CA SER A 197 18.65 2.04 1.11
C SER A 197 18.69 1.90 -0.42
N ALA A 198 19.53 2.71 -1.07
CA ALA A 198 19.68 2.62 -2.52
C ALA A 198 20.42 1.32 -2.86
N PHE A 199 20.05 0.69 -3.98
CA PHE A 199 20.80 -0.40 -4.57
C PHE A 199 21.43 0.08 -5.88
N ASP A 200 22.69 -0.29 -6.14
CA ASP A 200 23.41 0.18 -7.33
C ASP A 200 22.80 -0.37 -8.62
N ASP A 201 22.41 -1.65 -8.61
CA ASP A 201 21.87 -2.40 -9.75
C ASP A 201 21.00 -3.57 -9.26
N PHE A 202 20.39 -4.31 -10.20
CA PHE A 202 19.59 -5.48 -9.91
C PHE A 202 20.40 -6.58 -9.23
N ASP A 203 21.65 -6.78 -9.62
CA ASP A 203 22.49 -7.83 -9.02
C ASP A 203 22.76 -7.53 -7.54
N ALA A 204 22.89 -6.27 -7.14
CA ALA A 204 23.01 -5.84 -5.75
C ALA A 204 21.74 -6.11 -4.97
N PHE A 205 20.58 -5.77 -5.54
CA PHE A 205 19.28 -6.07 -4.93
C PHE A 205 19.06 -7.59 -4.77
N GLN A 206 19.30 -8.37 -5.83
CA GLN A 206 19.13 -9.82 -5.81
C GLN A 206 20.11 -10.50 -4.83
N ARG A 207 21.35 -10.00 -4.71
CA ARG A 207 22.31 -10.46 -3.67
C ARG A 207 21.77 -10.22 -2.26
N TYR A 208 21.12 -9.07 -2.02
CA TYR A 208 20.51 -8.76 -0.73
C TYR A 208 19.32 -9.69 -0.46
N GLU A 209 18.36 -9.79 -1.39
CA GLU A 209 17.18 -10.67 -1.28
C GLU A 209 17.59 -12.11 -0.97
N ARG A 210 18.49 -12.67 -1.80
CA ARG A 210 19.00 -14.04 -1.61
C ARG A 210 19.65 -14.22 -0.24
N ARG A 211 20.45 -13.25 0.22
CA ARG A 211 21.09 -13.34 1.54
C ARG A 211 20.07 -13.34 2.67
N MET A 212 19.01 -12.53 2.58
CA MET A 212 17.96 -12.49 3.60
C MET A 212 17.26 -13.85 3.73
N VAL A 213 17.01 -14.50 2.59
CA VAL A 213 16.41 -15.84 2.54
C VAL A 213 17.39 -16.92 3.04
N GLU A 214 18.62 -16.96 2.51
CA GLU A 214 19.63 -17.98 2.86
C GLU A 214 20.05 -17.94 4.34
N GLN A 215 20.01 -16.77 4.96
CA GLN A 215 20.31 -16.60 6.39
C GLN A 215 19.07 -16.79 7.28
N GLY A 216 17.91 -17.18 6.72
CA GLY A 216 16.67 -17.38 7.46
C GLY A 216 16.11 -16.10 8.10
N SER A 217 16.54 -14.93 7.62
CA SER A 217 16.01 -13.64 8.10
C SER A 217 14.59 -13.40 7.59
N ILE A 218 14.26 -13.95 6.42
CA ILE A 218 12.93 -14.03 5.84
C ILE A 218 12.67 -15.43 5.29
N ALA A 219 11.40 -15.85 5.27
CA ALA A 219 10.99 -17.14 4.69
C ALA A 219 11.05 -17.12 3.15
N ASP A 220 10.63 -16.00 2.56
CA ASP A 220 10.61 -15.74 1.13
C ASP A 220 10.69 -14.23 0.85
N ARG A 221 10.83 -13.87 -0.43
CA ARG A 221 10.96 -12.49 -0.92
C ARG A 221 9.78 -11.57 -0.55
N GLY A 222 8.59 -12.13 -0.34
CA GLY A 222 7.39 -11.39 0.03
C GLY A 222 7.54 -10.65 1.35
N GLU A 223 8.39 -11.16 2.27
CA GLU A 223 8.67 -10.54 3.56
C GLU A 223 9.71 -9.40 3.52
N LEU A 224 10.07 -8.91 2.31
CA LEU A 224 10.75 -7.64 2.13
C LEU A 224 9.73 -6.51 1.98
N TRP A 225 9.13 -6.09 3.08
CA TRP A 225 8.02 -5.12 3.13
C TRP A 225 8.45 -3.64 2.97
N PHE A 226 9.34 -3.37 2.03
CA PHE A 226 9.77 -2.01 1.72
C PHE A 226 8.63 -1.17 1.14
N ASP A 227 8.64 0.14 1.41
CA ASP A 227 7.64 1.09 0.88
C ASP A 227 7.64 1.14 -0.66
N VAL A 228 8.77 0.79 -1.26
CA VAL A 228 8.94 0.57 -2.70
C VAL A 228 10.00 -0.50 -2.94
N ARG A 229 9.76 -1.41 -3.90
CA ARG A 229 10.74 -2.44 -4.29
C ARG A 229 10.57 -2.88 -5.75
N PRO A 230 11.64 -3.37 -6.40
CA PRO A 230 11.49 -4.27 -7.54
C PRO A 230 10.84 -5.58 -7.07
N HIS A 231 9.72 -5.97 -7.66
CA HIS A 231 9.09 -7.26 -7.39
C HIS A 231 9.66 -8.32 -8.34
N THR A 232 10.61 -9.10 -7.85
CA THR A 232 11.45 -10.00 -8.66
C THR A 232 10.72 -11.23 -9.19
N GLY A 233 9.50 -11.51 -8.69
CA GLY A 233 8.61 -12.54 -9.23
C GLY A 233 7.69 -12.04 -10.34
N HIS A 234 7.27 -10.77 -10.31
CA HIS A 234 6.29 -10.20 -11.25
C HIS A 234 6.94 -9.31 -12.32
N GLY A 235 8.22 -8.92 -12.16
CA GLY A 235 8.88 -8.01 -13.08
C GLY A 235 8.38 -6.58 -13.00
N THR A 236 7.93 -6.17 -11.82
CA THR A 236 7.29 -4.86 -11.59
C THR A 236 8.12 -4.01 -10.64
N VAL A 237 7.88 -2.70 -10.65
CA VAL A 237 8.16 -1.84 -9.50
C VAL A 237 6.88 -1.73 -8.70
N GLU A 238 6.97 -2.09 -7.42
CA GLU A 238 5.85 -2.16 -6.50
C GLU A 238 5.95 -1.04 -5.48
N VAL A 239 4.90 -0.24 -5.34
CA VAL A 239 4.77 0.81 -4.33
C VAL A 239 3.74 0.40 -3.29
N ARG A 240 4.14 0.37 -2.00
CA ARG A 240 3.34 -0.14 -0.87
C ARG A 240 3.08 0.89 0.24
N ALA A 241 3.57 2.11 0.03
CA ALA A 241 3.47 3.20 0.99
C ALA A 241 2.01 3.59 1.34
N PRO A 242 1.06 3.65 0.39
CA PRO A 242 -0.29 4.16 0.68
C PRO A 242 -1.09 3.36 1.71
N ASP A 243 -1.92 4.06 2.49
CA ASP A 243 -2.99 3.42 3.27
C ASP A 243 -4.10 2.92 2.32
N ALA A 244 -4.88 1.91 2.72
CA ALA A 244 -6.08 1.50 1.99
C ALA A 244 -7.13 2.62 1.93
N GLN A 245 -7.83 2.74 0.80
CA GLN A 245 -8.79 3.81 0.51
C GLN A 245 -10.21 3.29 0.37
N ARG A 246 -11.17 3.99 1.00
CA ARG A 246 -12.60 3.71 0.86
C ARG A 246 -13.13 4.13 -0.51
N ASP A 247 -12.74 5.31 -0.97
CA ASP A 247 -13.18 5.83 -2.27
C ASP A 247 -12.30 5.26 -3.42
N PRO A 248 -12.89 4.54 -4.40
CA PRO A 248 -12.12 3.99 -5.52
C PRO A 248 -11.49 5.08 -6.39
N ALA A 249 -12.07 6.29 -6.45
CA ALA A 249 -11.48 7.40 -7.20
C ALA A 249 -10.14 7.84 -6.61
N VAL A 250 -9.98 7.75 -5.28
CA VAL A 250 -8.70 8.04 -4.61
C VAL A 250 -7.68 6.94 -4.92
N THR A 251 -8.08 5.66 -4.91
CA THR A 251 -7.20 4.55 -5.34
C THR A 251 -6.72 4.78 -6.78
N LEU A 252 -7.63 5.07 -7.72
CA LEU A 252 -7.30 5.29 -9.13
C LEU A 252 -6.38 6.50 -9.34
N ALA A 253 -6.59 7.59 -8.60
CA ALA A 253 -5.70 8.75 -8.64
C ALA A 253 -4.26 8.41 -8.19
N LEU A 254 -4.11 7.57 -7.16
CA LEU A 254 -2.79 7.12 -6.70
C LEU A 254 -2.15 6.16 -7.71
N VAL A 255 -2.94 5.27 -8.32
CA VAL A 255 -2.49 4.34 -9.38
C VAL A 255 -2.02 5.12 -10.62
N GLU A 256 -2.80 6.09 -11.09
CA GLU A 256 -2.45 6.98 -12.21
C GLU A 256 -1.09 7.65 -11.96
N TYR A 257 -0.91 8.21 -10.75
CA TYR A 257 0.32 8.89 -10.40
C TYR A 257 1.54 7.96 -10.31
N VAL A 258 1.40 6.78 -9.69
CA VAL A 258 2.47 5.78 -9.63
C VAL A 258 2.84 5.30 -11.03
N HIS A 259 1.85 5.02 -11.88
CA HIS A 259 2.06 4.61 -13.26
C HIS A 259 2.83 5.66 -14.06
N ALA A 260 2.36 6.91 -14.03
CA ALA A 260 2.99 8.01 -14.75
C ALA A 260 4.44 8.27 -14.26
N LEU A 261 4.69 8.17 -12.95
CA LEU A 261 6.05 8.26 -12.41
C LEU A 261 6.96 7.15 -12.91
N VAL A 262 6.48 5.91 -12.95
CA VAL A 262 7.29 4.78 -13.43
C VAL A 262 7.61 4.93 -14.91
N LEU A 263 6.65 5.35 -15.74
CA LEU A 263 6.90 5.60 -17.17
C LEU A 263 7.90 6.75 -17.39
N ASP A 264 7.72 7.88 -16.73
CA ASP A 264 8.63 9.02 -16.83
C ASP A 264 10.06 8.65 -16.38
N TYR A 265 10.19 7.89 -15.28
CA TYR A 265 11.51 7.43 -14.83
C TYR A 265 12.10 6.36 -15.76
N ALA A 266 11.29 5.54 -16.43
CA ALA A 266 11.77 4.60 -17.44
C ALA A 266 12.36 5.33 -18.66
N GLU A 267 11.73 6.42 -19.11
CA GLU A 267 12.25 7.27 -20.20
C GLU A 267 13.58 7.94 -19.79
N ARG A 268 13.64 8.53 -18.60
CA ARG A 268 14.86 9.17 -18.08
C ARG A 268 16.02 8.19 -17.87
N TYR A 269 15.72 6.95 -17.51
CA TYR A 269 16.73 5.89 -17.46
C TYR A 269 17.33 5.62 -18.84
N ALA A 270 16.50 5.57 -19.88
CA ALA A 270 16.96 5.38 -21.26
C ALA A 270 17.83 6.56 -21.74
N ASP A 271 17.54 7.78 -21.26
CA ASP A 271 18.35 8.98 -21.50
C ASP A 271 19.65 9.04 -20.67
N GLY A 272 19.87 8.08 -19.77
CA GLY A 272 21.06 8.01 -18.92
C GLY A 272 21.10 9.07 -17.81
N GLU A 273 19.94 9.52 -17.32
CA GLU A 273 19.86 10.52 -16.26
C GLU A 273 20.58 10.03 -14.99
N SER A 274 21.40 10.90 -14.41
CA SER A 274 21.91 10.73 -13.05
C SER A 274 21.15 11.67 -12.12
N ALA A 275 20.54 11.13 -11.07
CA ALA A 275 19.80 11.94 -10.10
C ALA A 275 20.61 12.13 -8.80
N PRO A 276 20.47 13.26 -8.11
CA PRO A 276 21.04 13.46 -6.78
C PRO A 276 20.54 12.39 -5.80
N ALA A 277 21.46 11.78 -5.06
CA ALA A 277 21.12 10.83 -4.02
C ALA A 277 20.87 11.58 -2.70
N LEU A 278 19.62 11.60 -2.24
CA LEU A 278 19.34 11.94 -0.86
C LEU A 278 19.76 10.79 0.05
N ARG A 279 20.31 11.15 1.21
CA ARG A 279 20.52 10.23 2.31
C ARG A 279 19.20 9.62 2.76
N ARG A 280 19.21 8.34 3.13
CA ARG A 280 18.02 7.62 3.62
C ARG A 280 17.38 8.35 4.80
N GLU A 281 18.16 8.95 5.68
CA GLU A 281 17.65 9.67 6.86
C GLU A 281 16.81 10.91 6.49
N LEU A 282 17.09 11.55 5.35
CA LEU A 282 16.24 12.65 4.85
C LEU A 282 14.94 12.12 4.26
N LEU A 283 14.97 10.93 3.66
CA LEU A 283 13.76 10.25 3.18
C LEU A 283 12.89 9.79 4.35
N ASP A 284 13.50 9.26 5.42
CA ASP A 284 12.82 8.90 6.66
C ASP A 284 12.18 10.12 7.33
N GLU A 285 12.87 11.27 7.34
CA GLU A 285 12.30 12.55 7.80
C GLU A 285 11.09 12.96 6.95
N ASN A 286 11.17 12.86 5.62
CA ASN A 286 10.02 13.12 4.75
C ASN A 286 8.85 12.18 5.05
N LYS A 287 9.13 10.89 5.27
CA LYS A 287 8.11 9.91 5.67
C LYS A 287 7.49 10.27 7.01
N TRP A 288 8.28 10.67 8.00
CA TRP A 288 7.75 11.16 9.28
C TRP A 288 6.81 12.35 9.12
N ARG A 289 7.16 13.32 8.27
CA ARG A 289 6.30 14.48 8.00
C ARG A 289 4.99 14.08 7.33
N ALA A 290 5.02 13.15 6.37
CA ALA A 290 3.82 12.58 5.77
C ALA A 290 2.93 11.89 6.83
N ILE A 291 3.52 11.01 7.63
CA ILE A 291 2.86 10.28 8.72
C ILE A 291 2.17 11.24 9.68
N ARG A 292 2.85 12.30 10.10
CA ARG A 292 2.35 13.21 11.12
C ARG A 292 1.34 14.22 10.57
N HIS A 293 1.56 14.74 9.37
CA HIS A 293 0.85 15.92 8.87
C HIS A 293 -0.08 15.64 7.68
N GLY A 294 0.00 14.47 7.03
CA GLY A 294 -0.85 14.14 5.88
C GLY A 294 -0.80 15.24 4.82
N HIS A 295 -1.97 15.75 4.42
CA HIS A 295 -2.06 16.84 3.44
C HIS A 295 -1.36 18.15 3.83
N ASP A 296 -1.13 18.38 5.13
CA ASP A 296 -0.45 19.59 5.61
C ASP A 296 1.09 19.43 5.65
N ALA A 297 1.63 18.35 5.06
CA ALA A 297 3.06 18.06 5.08
C ALA A 297 3.87 18.96 4.14
N SER A 298 5.16 19.10 4.48
CA SER A 298 6.20 19.62 3.58
C SER A 298 7.39 18.67 3.62
N PHE A 299 8.17 18.62 2.55
CA PHE A 299 9.25 17.64 2.37
C PHE A 299 10.56 18.34 2.13
N VAL A 300 11.66 17.79 2.64
CA VAL A 300 13.00 18.12 2.15
C VAL A 300 13.02 17.81 0.64
N ALA A 301 13.28 18.85 -0.15
CA ALA A 301 13.28 18.76 -1.60
C ALA A 301 14.41 17.83 -2.09
N ARG A 302 14.32 17.40 -3.36
CA ARG A 302 15.32 16.51 -3.98
C ARG A 302 16.75 17.07 -3.95
N SER A 303 16.90 18.39 -3.89
CA SER A 303 18.20 19.09 -3.71
C SER A 303 18.80 18.89 -2.32
N GLY A 304 17.97 18.64 -1.30
CA GLY A 304 18.39 18.59 0.11
C GLY A 304 18.57 19.95 0.77
N GLU A 305 18.37 21.06 0.05
CA GLU A 305 18.69 22.42 0.51
C GLU A 305 17.48 23.21 0.99
N GLU A 306 16.28 22.80 0.59
CA GLU A 306 15.03 23.50 0.87
C GLU A 306 13.89 22.54 1.21
N THR A 307 12.73 23.10 1.58
CA THR A 307 11.50 22.35 1.78
C THR A 307 10.45 22.73 0.75
N ILE A 308 9.69 21.75 0.27
CA ILE A 308 8.57 21.93 -0.66
C ILE A 308 7.26 21.45 -0.01
N ALA A 309 6.20 22.24 -0.08
CA ALA A 309 4.88 21.87 0.46
C ALA A 309 4.21 20.81 -0.41
N LEU A 310 3.37 19.94 0.16
CA LEU A 310 2.67 18.90 -0.62
C LEU A 310 1.89 19.49 -1.81
N GLY A 311 1.15 20.58 -1.61
CA GLY A 311 0.42 21.23 -2.71
C GLY A 311 1.31 21.67 -3.87
N GLU A 312 2.51 22.18 -3.59
CA GLU A 312 3.48 22.55 -4.65
C GLU A 312 4.05 21.31 -5.35
N VAL A 313 4.23 20.19 -4.64
CA VAL A 313 4.59 18.91 -5.26
C VAL A 313 3.47 18.45 -6.18
N VAL A 314 2.22 18.47 -5.71
CA VAL A 314 1.04 18.09 -6.50
C VAL A 314 0.93 18.95 -7.75
N ASP A 315 1.07 20.28 -7.63
CA ASP A 315 1.07 21.20 -8.77
C ASP A 315 2.12 20.82 -9.82
N ARG A 316 3.37 20.68 -9.39
CA ARG A 316 4.49 20.37 -10.27
C ARG A 316 4.33 19.00 -10.94
N GLU A 317 3.90 17.99 -10.20
CA GLU A 317 3.81 16.63 -10.72
C GLU A 317 2.60 16.48 -11.66
N CYS A 318 1.45 17.12 -11.37
CA CYS A 318 0.34 17.23 -12.32
C CYS A 318 0.77 17.87 -13.64
N ASP A 319 1.42 19.04 -13.60
CA ASP A 319 1.85 19.77 -14.80
C ASP A 319 2.86 18.96 -15.63
N ARG A 320 3.79 18.29 -14.95
CA ARG A 320 4.90 17.58 -15.59
C ARG A 320 4.50 16.22 -16.15
N LEU A 321 3.65 15.48 -15.44
CA LEU A 321 3.24 14.12 -15.82
C LEU A 321 1.94 14.10 -16.62
N GLY A 322 1.19 15.21 -16.66
CA GLY A 322 -0.12 15.27 -17.32
C GLY A 322 -1.21 14.50 -16.58
N VAL A 323 -1.06 14.30 -15.27
CA VAL A 323 -2.04 13.63 -14.40
C VAL A 323 -2.87 14.65 -13.63
N SER A 324 -4.07 14.27 -13.20
CA SER A 324 -4.97 15.20 -12.48
C SER A 324 -5.54 14.63 -11.19
N GLY A 325 -5.62 13.30 -11.03
CA GLY A 325 -6.30 12.71 -9.87
C GLY A 325 -5.69 13.12 -8.53
N ILE A 326 -4.36 13.26 -8.43
CA ILE A 326 -3.72 13.65 -7.16
C ILE A 326 -4.03 15.10 -6.74
N ARG A 327 -4.42 15.97 -7.67
CA ARG A 327 -4.91 17.32 -7.36
C ARG A 327 -6.29 17.23 -6.72
N ASP A 328 -7.19 16.44 -7.31
CA ASP A 328 -8.53 16.23 -6.77
C ASP A 328 -8.46 15.62 -5.37
N VAL A 329 -7.54 14.67 -5.14
CA VAL A 329 -7.29 14.09 -3.81
C VAL A 329 -6.78 15.16 -2.83
N TYR A 330 -5.85 16.01 -3.22
CA TYR A 330 -5.27 17.04 -2.35
C TYR A 330 -6.26 18.16 -2.01
N ASP A 331 -7.08 18.59 -2.97
CA ASP A 331 -8.06 19.65 -2.80
C ASP A 331 -9.28 19.18 -1.97
N ALA A 332 -9.53 17.87 -1.91
CA ALA A 332 -10.54 17.25 -1.06
C ALA A 332 -10.11 17.16 0.42
N GLU A 333 -11.09 16.94 1.30
CA GLU A 333 -10.80 16.66 2.71
C GLU A 333 -10.06 15.31 2.85
N SER A 334 -8.82 15.32 3.36
CA SER A 334 -8.06 14.08 3.61
C SER A 334 -8.86 13.04 4.43
N GLY A 335 -8.65 11.75 4.16
CA GLY A 335 -9.26 10.66 4.94
C GLY A 335 -9.05 10.81 6.44
N ALA A 336 -7.83 11.14 6.88
CA ALA A 336 -7.53 11.37 8.29
C ALA A 336 -8.32 12.54 8.93
N LYS A 337 -8.51 13.67 8.23
CA LYS A 337 -9.33 14.80 8.72
C LYS A 337 -10.81 14.41 8.78
N ARG A 338 -11.29 13.75 7.72
CA ARG A 338 -12.68 13.27 7.62
C ARG A 338 -13.05 12.29 8.73
N GLN A 339 -12.19 11.31 9.00
CA GLN A 339 -12.41 10.34 10.08
C GLN A 339 -12.47 11.01 11.46
N ARG A 340 -11.58 11.99 11.73
CA ARG A 340 -11.60 12.76 12.99
C ARG A 340 -12.87 13.58 13.14
N ARG A 341 -13.28 14.27 12.08
CA ARG A 341 -14.52 15.07 12.04
C ARG A 341 -15.73 14.20 12.33
N LEU A 342 -15.87 13.06 11.65
CA LEU A 342 -16.97 12.11 11.88
C LEU A 342 -16.95 11.55 13.31
N ARG A 343 -15.77 11.22 13.84
CA ARG A 343 -15.63 10.76 15.22
C ARG A 343 -16.11 11.79 16.24
N GLU A 344 -15.77 13.06 16.03
CA GLU A 344 -16.12 14.16 16.93
C GLU A 344 -17.59 14.54 16.83
N GLU A 345 -18.12 14.69 15.61
CA GLU A 345 -19.48 15.18 15.34
C GLU A 345 -20.55 14.10 15.53
N SER A 346 -20.23 12.85 15.16
CA SER A 346 -21.23 11.79 14.97
C SER A 346 -20.90 10.48 15.71
N GLY A 347 -19.73 10.37 16.34
CA GLY A 347 -19.33 9.21 17.15
C GLY A 347 -18.73 8.05 16.36
N LEU A 348 -18.48 6.92 17.04
CA LEU A 348 -17.81 5.75 16.44
C LEU A 348 -18.64 5.09 15.33
N ASP A 349 -19.94 4.91 15.57
CA ASP A 349 -20.78 4.11 14.69
C ASP A 349 -20.91 4.78 13.31
N ALA A 350 -21.08 6.10 13.28
CA ALA A 350 -21.08 6.87 12.04
C ALA A 350 -19.74 6.81 11.30
N LEU A 351 -18.62 6.80 12.03
CA LEU A 351 -17.29 6.62 11.45
C LEU A 351 -17.10 5.20 10.87
N CYS A 352 -17.54 4.16 11.56
CA CYS A 352 -17.44 2.79 11.05
C CYS A 352 -18.31 2.59 9.80
N GLU A 353 -19.54 3.12 9.82
CA GLU A 353 -20.44 3.07 8.66
C GLU A 353 -19.82 3.77 7.45
N ASP A 354 -19.19 4.91 7.69
CA ASP A 354 -18.54 5.71 6.67
C ASP A 354 -17.37 5.01 5.96
N LEU A 355 -16.62 4.18 6.69
CA LEU A 355 -15.52 3.39 6.15
C LEU A 355 -16.00 2.17 5.35
N THR A 356 -17.28 1.81 5.46
CA THR A 356 -17.86 0.66 4.77
C THR A 356 -17.98 0.96 3.26
N LEU A 357 -17.56 -0.01 2.44
CA LEU A 357 -17.75 0.03 0.99
C LEU A 357 -19.24 -0.13 0.67
N SER A 358 -19.70 0.61 -0.33
CA SER A 358 -21.01 0.38 -0.94
C SER A 358 -20.82 -0.42 -2.23
N PRO A 359 -21.78 -1.30 -2.59
CA PRO A 359 -21.80 -1.94 -3.89
C PRO A 359 -21.87 -0.92 -5.03
#